data_AF-A0A7W1FCI7-F1
#
_entry.id   AF-A0A7W1FCI7-F1
#
_cell.length_a   1.000
_cell.length_b   1.000
_cell.length_c   1.000
_cell.angle_alpha   90.00
_cell.angle_beta   90.00
_cell.angle_gamma   90.00
#
_symmetry.space_group_name_H-M   'P 1'
#
loop_
_entity.id
_entity.type
_entity.pdbx_description
1 polymer ?
#
loop_
_entity_poly.entity_id
_entity_poly.type
_entity_poly.pdbx_seq_one_letter_code
_entity_poly.pdbx_strand_id
1 'polypeptide(L)' 'MNKLFYGDNLDVLRRFVREETVDLCYIDPPFNSKCNYNQIYNISSQGRIL' A
#
# COMPACT_ATOMS: atom_id res chain seq x y z
N MET A 1 17.11 7.91 -8.18
CA MET A 1 17.05 7.39 -6.79
C MET A 1 15.59 7.12 -6.46
N ASN A 2 15.25 5.92 -6.00
CA ASN A 2 13.85 5.55 -5.72
C ASN A 2 13.51 5.87 -4.26
N LYS A 3 12.26 6.25 -3.99
CA LYS A 3 11.75 6.58 -2.65
C LYS A 3 10.59 5.67 -2.30
N LEU A 4 10.54 5.19 -1.06
CA LEU A 4 9.42 4.45 -0.49
C LEU A 4 8.98 5.18 0.77
N PHE A 5 7.67 5.42 0.89
CA PHE A 5 7.06 6.07 2.05
C PHE A 5 6.10 5.08 2.71
N TYR A 6 6.03 5.09 4.05
CA TYR A 6 5.13 4.26 4.83
C TYR A 6 4.23 5.15 5.69
N GLY A 7 2.92 4.87 5.69
CA GLY A 7 1.93 5.61 6.46
C GLY A 7 0.62 5.83 5.68
N ASP A 8 -0.22 6.69 6.22
CA ASP A 8 -1.43 7.18 5.54
C ASP A 8 -1.05 7.92 4.24
N ASN A 9 -1.77 7.65 3.16
CA ASN A 9 -1.41 8.16 1.84
C ASN A 9 -1.61 9.68 1.71
N LEU A 10 -2.65 10.26 2.34
CA LEU A 10 -2.91 11.70 2.28
C LEU A 10 -1.83 12.46 3.03
N ASP A 11 -1.45 11.99 4.23
CA ASP A 11 -0.39 12.60 5.02
C ASP A 11 0.97 12.51 4.31
N VAL A 12 1.28 11.36 3.72
CA VAL A 12 2.52 11.16 2.97
C VAL A 12 2.59 12.10 1.77
N LEU A 13 1.54 12.13 0.94
CA LEU A 13 1.52 12.96 -0.26
C LEU A 13 1.68 14.44 0.09
N ARG A 14 0.97 14.93 1.13
CA ARG A 14 1.03 16.34 1.56
C ARG A 14 2.37 16.78 2.14
N ARG A 15 3.07 15.89 2.86
CA ARG A 15 4.30 16.25 3.57
C ARG A 15 5.56 16.07 2.73
N PHE A 16 5.56 15.11 1.81
CA PHE A 16 6.79 14.66 1.15
C PHE A 16 6.79 14.81 -0.37
N VAL A 17 5.62 15.00 -1.00
CA VAL A 17 5.51 15.16 -2.46
C VAL A 17 5.14 16.61 -2.76
N ARG A 18 5.93 17.27 -3.60
CA ARG A 18 5.66 18.66 -4.00
C ARG A 18 4.58 18.69 -5.08
N GLU A 19 3.84 19.79 -5.11
CA GLU A 19 2.87 20.09 -6.17
C GLU A 19 3.54 20.10 -7.55
N GLU A 20 2.81 19.67 -8.58
CA GLU A 20 3.26 19.67 -9.98
C GLU A 20 4.59 18.93 -10.25
N THR A 21 4.91 17.90 -9.45
CA THR A 21 6.13 17.10 -9.63
C THR A 21 5.90 15.65 -10.07
N VAL A 22 4.66 15.27 -10.38
CA VAL A 22 4.30 13.90 -10.76
C VAL A 22 3.74 13.90 -12.18
N ASP A 23 4.46 13.24 -13.10
CA ASP A 23 4.04 13.12 -14.50
C ASP A 23 3.04 11.97 -14.72
N LEU A 24 3.14 10.88 -13.94
CA LEU A 24 2.29 9.69 -14.04
C LEU A 24 2.02 9.10 -12.66
N CYS A 25 0.77 8.73 -12.40
CA CYS A 25 0.34 8.08 -11.17
C CYS A 25 -0.46 6.82 -11.50
N TYR A 26 -0.15 5.72 -10.81
CA TYR A 26 -0.93 4.49 -10.83
C TYR A 26 -1.44 4.20 -9.41
N ILE A 27 -2.74 3.96 -9.28
CA ILE A 27 -3.39 3.63 -8.02
C ILE A 27 -4.34 2.45 -8.22
N ASP A 28 -4.31 1.52 -7.29
CA ASP A 28 -5.26 0.40 -7.20
C ASP A 28 -5.94 0.44 -5.81
N PRO A 29 -6.84 1.42 -5.56
CA PRO A 29 -7.50 1.55 -4.27
C PRO A 29 -8.42 0.35 -4.02
N PRO A 30 -8.68 -0.01 -2.75
CA PRO A 30 -9.62 -1.09 -2.45
C PRO A 30 -11.00 -0.74 -3.02
N PHE A 31 -11.54 -1.64 -3.84
CA PHE A 31 -12.91 -1.50 -4.30
C PHE A 31 -13.85 -1.66 -3.11
N ASN A 32 -14.93 -0.87 -3.05
CA ASN A 32 -15.98 -0.98 -2.03
C ASN A 32 -16.89 -2.21 -2.25
N SER A 33 -16.26 -3.36 -2.52
CA SER A 33 -16.88 -4.66 -2.83
C SER A 33 -17.12 -5.51 -1.59
N LYS A 34 -16.73 -5.03 -0.41
CA LYS A 34 -16.67 -5.77 0.87
C LYS A 34 -15.70 -6.97 0.85
N CYS A 35 -14.85 -7.10 -0.15
CA CYS A 35 -13.75 -8.05 -0.14
C CYS A 35 -12.66 -7.60 0.83
N ASN A 36 -12.08 -8.54 1.57
CA ASN A 36 -10.97 -8.27 2.47
C ASN A 36 -9.66 -8.28 1.66
N TYR A 37 -9.10 -7.11 1.37
CA TYR A 37 -7.91 -6.93 0.53
C TYR A 37 -6.58 -7.03 1.31
N ASN A 38 -6.61 -7.45 2.58
CA ASN A 38 -5.39 -7.67 3.38
C ASN A 38 -4.61 -8.88 2.88
N GLN A 39 -3.87 -8.71 1.78
CA GLN A 39 -3.04 -9.72 1.12
C GLN A 39 -1.70 -10.01 1.83
N ILE A 40 -1.40 -9.32 2.94
CA ILE A 40 0.00 -9.20 3.39
C ILE A 40 0.47 -10.36 4.29
N TYR A 41 -0.39 -11.22 4.85
CA TYR A 41 0.08 -12.29 5.75
C TYR A 41 -0.64 -13.63 5.58
N ASN A 42 -0.44 -14.29 4.43
CA ASN A 42 -0.51 -15.75 4.38
C ASN A 42 0.92 -16.29 4.37
N ILE A 43 1.61 -16.18 5.51
CA ILE A 43 2.81 -16.99 5.73
C ILE A 43 2.32 -18.42 5.90
N SER A 44 2.54 -19.22 4.85
CA SER A 44 2.51 -20.67 4.87
C SER A 44 3.40 -21.20 6.01
N SER A 45 2.80 -21.44 7.17
CA SER A 45 3.41 -22.21 8.26
C SER A 45 2.34 -22.92 9.09
N GLN A 46 1.54 -23.76 8.43
CA GLN A 46 0.99 -24.97 9.07
C GLN A 46 1.87 -26.17 8.68
N GLY A 47 3.15 -26.07 9.03
CA GLY A 47 3.97 -27.25 9.27
C GLY A 47 3.65 -27.78 10.66
N ARG A 48 3.05 -28.97 10.69
CA ARG A 48 3.12 -30.00 11.75
C ARG A 48 3.70 -29.56 13.12
N ILE A 49 2.86 -29.66 14.16
CA ILE A 49 3.01 -30.53 15.35
C ILE A 49 1.76 -30.29 16.21
N LEU A 50 0.80 -31.21 16.13
CA LEU A 50 0.20 -31.98 17.22
C LEU A 50 -0.33 -33.28 16.61
#